data_AF-E4KM50-F1
#
_entry.id   AF-E4KM50-F1
#
_cell.length_a   1.000
_cell.length_b   1.000
_cell.length_c   1.000
_cell.angle_alpha   90.00
_cell.angle_beta   90.00
_cell.angle_gamma   90.00
#
_symmetry.space_group_name_H-M   'P 1'
#
loop_
_entity.id
_entity.type
_entity.pdbx_description
1 polymer ?
#
loop_
_entity_poly.entity_id
_entity_poly.type
_entity_poly.pdbx_seq_one_letter_code
_entity_poly.pdbx_strand_id
1 'polypeptide(L)'
;MVQVTKKQQTLIETELRRGTSKSRIATLLGVDYDECIALIDRVKTKIRPTVGDIIRFTFRGSKMVGTIVKLLTNSAVVEIDWDKSDSAMKDICEDRTIVNFKDIVDFVFQVDEE
;
A
#
# COMPACT_ATOMS: atom_id res chain seq x y z
N MET A 1 -3.86 25.96 1.83
CA MET A 1 -3.67 24.49 1.85
C MET A 1 -3.76 23.97 0.41
N VAL A 2 -2.76 23.24 -0.08
CA VAL A 2 -2.79 22.65 -1.43
C VAL A 2 -3.75 21.45 -1.43
N GLN A 3 -4.82 21.52 -2.22
CA GLN A 3 -5.75 20.39 -2.38
C GLN A 3 -5.23 19.42 -3.44
N VAL A 4 -5.22 18.12 -3.14
CA VAL A 4 -4.86 17.08 -4.11
C VAL A 4 -6.09 16.76 -4.95
N THR A 5 -6.03 17.01 -6.25
CA THR A 5 -7.11 16.61 -7.17
C THR A 5 -7.11 15.10 -7.39
N LYS A 6 -8.27 14.51 -7.72
CA LYS A 6 -8.37 13.06 -8.04
C LYS A 6 -7.37 12.64 -9.13
N LYS A 7 -7.17 13.48 -10.15
CA LYS A 7 -6.21 13.22 -11.24
C LYS A 7 -4.76 13.17 -10.75
N GLN A 8 -4.37 14.11 -9.87
CA GLN A 8 -3.03 14.10 -9.26
C GLN A 8 -2.84 12.88 -8.36
N GLN A 9 -3.87 12.52 -7.57
CA GLN A 9 -3.84 11.35 -6.71
C GLN A 9 -3.63 10.06 -7.54
N THR A 10 -4.45 9.82 -8.56
CA THR A 10 -4.32 8.63 -9.42
C THR A 10 -2.96 8.56 -10.10
N LEU A 11 -2.44 9.70 -10.58
CA LEU A 11 -1.12 9.75 -11.22
C LEU A 11 -0.02 9.39 -10.22
N ILE A 12 -0.03 10.00 -9.05
CA ILE A 12 0.95 9.74 -7.99
C ILE A 12 0.92 8.27 -7.56
N GLU A 13 -0.26 7.71 -7.29
CA GLU A 13 -0.41 6.30 -6.92
C GLU A 13 0.11 5.35 -8.00
N THR A 14 -0.25 5.61 -9.26
CA THR A 14 0.16 4.78 -10.40
C THR A 14 1.68 4.80 -10.57
N GLU A 15 2.28 5.98 -10.54
CA GLU A 15 3.72 6.14 -10.76
C GLU A 15 4.54 5.64 -9.56
N LEU A 16 4.06 5.80 -8.32
CA LEU A 16 4.68 5.19 -7.15
C LEU A 16 4.64 3.65 -7.23
N ARG A 17 3.52 3.04 -7.68
CA ARG A 17 3.44 1.58 -7.89
C ARG A 17 4.40 1.09 -8.98
N ARG A 18 4.64 1.90 -10.01
CA ARG A 18 5.62 1.61 -11.08
C ARG A 18 7.07 1.79 -10.65
N GLY A 19 7.33 2.32 -9.45
CA GLY A 19 8.68 2.61 -8.97
C GLY A 19 9.30 3.86 -9.61
N THR A 20 8.48 4.74 -10.20
CA THR A 20 8.93 5.99 -10.83
C THR A 20 9.57 6.92 -9.79
N SER A 21 10.67 7.58 -10.16
CA SER A 21 11.37 8.50 -9.26
C SER A 21 10.52 9.74 -8.94
N LYS A 22 10.69 10.30 -7.72
CA LYS A 22 9.95 11.49 -7.28
C LYS A 22 10.17 12.71 -8.19
N SER A 23 11.38 12.87 -8.73
CA SER A 23 11.70 13.92 -9.70
C SER A 23 10.92 13.75 -11.00
N ARG A 24 10.79 12.51 -11.50
CA ARG A 24 9.99 12.23 -12.70
C ARG A 24 8.49 12.47 -12.45
N ILE A 25 7.99 12.11 -11.27
CA ILE A 25 6.61 12.42 -10.87
C ILE A 25 6.37 13.93 -10.84
N ALA A 26 7.31 14.73 -10.31
CA ALA A 26 7.21 16.19 -10.31
C ALA A 26 7.08 16.75 -11.73
N THR A 27 7.90 16.25 -12.68
CA THR A 27 7.80 16.62 -14.10
C THR A 27 6.44 16.25 -14.70
N LEU A 28 5.91 15.05 -14.39
CA LEU A 28 4.61 14.60 -14.91
C LEU A 28 3.44 15.41 -14.35
N LEU A 29 3.56 15.88 -13.10
CA LEU A 29 2.58 16.73 -12.44
C LEU A 29 2.68 18.20 -12.86
N GLY A 30 3.81 18.61 -13.45
CA GLY A 30 4.08 20.00 -13.81
C GLY A 30 4.28 20.90 -12.58
N VAL A 31 4.75 20.34 -11.47
CA VAL A 31 4.99 21.04 -10.20
C VAL A 31 6.47 21.01 -9.85
N ASP A 32 6.89 21.87 -8.93
CA ASP A 32 8.25 21.82 -8.40
C ASP A 32 8.48 20.58 -7.52
N TYR A 33 9.74 20.32 -7.18
CA TYR A 33 10.11 19.13 -6.42
C TYR A 33 9.50 19.12 -5.02
N ASP A 34 9.52 20.25 -4.31
CA ASP A 34 9.06 20.33 -2.92
C ASP A 34 7.54 20.20 -2.83
N GLU A 35 6.81 20.80 -3.77
CA GLU A 35 5.37 20.61 -3.95
C GLU A 35 5.05 19.14 -4.28
N CYS A 36 5.82 18.50 -5.16
CA CYS A 36 5.68 17.08 -5.45
C CYS A 36 5.85 16.21 -4.20
N ILE A 37 6.85 16.50 -3.35
CA ILE A 37 7.02 15.80 -2.07
C ILE A 37 5.80 15.96 -1.18
N ALA A 38 5.29 17.19 -1.03
CA ALA A 38 4.11 17.46 -0.21
C ALA A 38 2.84 16.75 -0.74
N LEU A 39 2.66 16.68 -2.06
CA LEU A 39 1.56 15.95 -2.71
C LEU A 39 1.71 14.43 -2.50
N ILE A 40 2.91 13.88 -2.68
CA ILE A 40 3.20 12.46 -2.45
C ILE A 40 2.91 12.08 -0.99
N ASP A 41 3.38 12.87 -0.03
CA ASP A 41 3.16 12.58 1.38
C ASP A 41 1.67 12.61 1.75
N ARG A 42 0.89 13.54 1.18
CA ARG A 42 -0.57 13.57 1.33
C ARG A 42 -1.27 12.35 0.75
N VAL A 43 -0.89 11.95 -0.46
CA VAL A 43 -1.46 10.75 -1.09
C VAL A 43 -1.13 9.52 -0.25
N LYS A 44 0.13 9.40 0.19
CA LYS A 44 0.57 8.31 1.06
C LYS A 44 -0.14 8.28 2.40
N THR A 45 -0.40 9.43 3.03
CA THR A 45 -1.12 9.47 4.32
C THR A 45 -2.55 8.99 4.20
N LYS A 46 -3.22 9.25 3.07
CA LYS A 46 -4.60 8.78 2.83
C LYS A 46 -4.72 7.28 2.59
N ILE A 47 -3.67 6.64 2.11
CA ILE A 47 -3.64 5.20 1.81
C ILE A 47 -2.73 4.43 2.79
N ARG A 48 -2.28 5.09 3.86
CA ARG A 48 -1.33 4.47 4.78
C ARG A 48 -2.08 3.38 5.54
N PRO A 49 -1.63 2.11 5.45
CA PRO A 49 -2.24 1.03 6.19
C PRO A 49 -2.25 1.32 7.69
N THR A 50 -3.31 0.89 8.36
CA THR A 50 -3.46 0.90 9.82
C THR A 50 -3.35 -0.51 10.39
N VAL A 51 -3.04 -0.62 11.68
CA VAL A 51 -3.09 -1.90 12.39
C VAL A 51 -4.56 -2.30 12.51
N GLY A 52 -4.89 -3.52 12.09
CA GLY A 52 -6.26 -4.03 11.98
C GLY A 52 -6.77 -4.10 10.53
N ASP A 53 -6.13 -3.41 9.58
CA ASP A 53 -6.53 -3.48 8.17
C ASP A 53 -6.36 -4.92 7.63
N ILE A 54 -7.39 -5.39 6.93
CA ILE A 54 -7.33 -6.64 6.19
C ILE A 54 -6.87 -6.32 4.76
N ILE A 55 -5.78 -6.92 4.32
CA ILE A 55 -5.19 -6.67 3.02
C ILE A 55 -5.11 -7.93 2.16
N ARG A 56 -5.22 -7.73 0.85
CA ARG A 56 -4.83 -8.71 -0.17
C ARG A 56 -3.42 -8.38 -0.65
N PHE A 57 -2.58 -9.39 -0.72
CA PHE A 57 -1.20 -9.24 -1.20
C PHE A 57 -0.79 -10.47 -2.01
N THR A 58 0.28 -10.33 -2.78
CA THR A 58 0.86 -11.45 -3.52
C THR A 58 2.15 -11.88 -2.84
N PHE A 59 2.27 -13.17 -2.53
CA PHE A 59 3.49 -13.74 -1.99
C PHE A 59 3.94 -14.93 -2.85
N ARG A 60 5.15 -14.84 -3.42
CA ARG A 60 5.70 -15.85 -4.35
C ARG A 60 4.77 -16.21 -5.52
N GLY A 61 3.93 -15.27 -5.96
CA GLY A 61 2.95 -15.48 -7.04
C GLY A 61 1.59 -16.01 -6.58
N SER A 62 1.45 -16.44 -5.32
CA SER A 62 0.18 -16.84 -4.72
C SER A 62 -0.57 -15.64 -4.13
N LYS A 63 -1.89 -15.66 -4.26
CA LYS A 63 -2.78 -14.65 -3.67
C LYS A 63 -3.00 -14.97 -2.20
N MET A 64 -2.75 -13.99 -1.35
CA MET A 64 -2.83 -14.14 0.10
C MET A 64 -3.73 -13.05 0.68
N VAL A 65 -4.33 -13.34 1.82
CA VAL A 65 -5.14 -12.42 2.62
C VAL A 65 -4.60 -12.43 4.04
N GLY A 66 -4.55 -11.28 4.68
CA GLY A 66 -4.20 -11.23 6.10
C GLY A 66 -4.44 -9.88 6.73
N THR A 67 -4.32 -9.85 8.05
CA THR A 67 -4.58 -8.68 8.89
C THR A 67 -3.27 -8.05 9.34
N ILE A 68 -3.14 -6.73 9.20
CA ILE A 68 -1.96 -6.00 9.66
C ILE A 68 -1.95 -5.97 11.18
N VAL A 69 -0.95 -6.60 11.80
CA VAL A 69 -0.78 -6.62 13.26
C VAL A 69 0.29 -5.63 13.74
N LYS A 70 1.17 -5.18 12.84
CA LYS A 70 2.20 -4.18 13.16
C LYS A 70 2.66 -3.43 11.91
N LEU A 71 2.79 -2.11 12.02
CA LEU A 71 3.37 -1.27 10.97
C LEU A 71 4.88 -1.10 11.16
N LEU A 72 5.62 -1.16 10.05
CA LEU A 72 7.03 -0.81 9.93
C LEU A 72 7.15 0.39 8.97
N THR A 73 8.37 0.84 8.71
CA THR A 73 8.62 2.06 7.91
C THR A 73 8.07 1.96 6.48
N ASN A 74 8.26 0.82 5.81
CA ASN A 74 7.81 0.59 4.41
C ASN A 74 7.08 -0.75 4.22
N SER A 75 6.75 -1.41 5.33
CA SER A 75 6.18 -2.75 5.36
C SER A 75 5.28 -2.92 6.59
N ALA A 76 4.57 -4.04 6.63
CA ALA A 76 3.73 -4.44 7.75
C ALA A 76 4.00 -5.90 8.10
N VAL A 77 3.87 -6.24 9.39
CA VAL A 77 3.68 -7.62 9.82
C VAL A 77 2.20 -7.94 9.65
N VAL A 78 1.94 -9.02 8.93
CA VAL A 78 0.61 -9.46 8.54
C VAL A 78 0.38 -10.86 9.08
N GLU A 79 -0.70 -11.05 9.81
CA GLU A 79 -1.19 -12.37 10.22
C GLU A 79 -2.09 -12.93 9.13
N ILE A 80 -1.75 -14.10 8.61
CA ILE A 80 -2.37 -14.68 7.41
C ILE A 80 -3.73 -15.29 7.76
N ASP A 81 -4.75 -14.91 7.01
CA ASP A 81 -6.05 -15.57 7.02
C ASP A 81 -5.99 -16.77 6.07
N TRP A 82 -5.70 -17.95 6.63
CA TRP A 82 -5.55 -19.19 5.86
C TRP A 82 -6.84 -19.66 5.19
N ASP A 83 -8.00 -19.30 5.73
CA ASP A 83 -9.30 -19.66 5.13
C ASP A 83 -9.56 -18.88 3.84
N LYS A 84 -8.89 -17.74 3.67
CA LYS A 84 -9.00 -16.87 2.48
C LYS A 84 -7.72 -16.81 1.63
N SER A 85 -6.69 -17.57 2.01
CA SER A 85 -5.39 -17.61 1.33
C SER A 85 -5.18 -18.94 0.59
N ASP A 86 -4.20 -18.95 -0.30
CA ASP A 86 -3.78 -20.18 -0.98
C ASP A 86 -3.26 -21.22 0.03
N SER A 87 -3.99 -22.34 0.17
CA SER A 87 -3.68 -23.38 1.15
C SER A 87 -2.36 -24.09 0.86
N ALA A 88 -1.87 -24.07 -0.39
CA ALA A 88 -0.56 -24.60 -0.75
C ALA A 88 0.58 -23.85 -0.04
N MET A 89 0.35 -22.61 0.38
CA MET A 89 1.34 -21.80 1.10
C MET A 89 1.39 -22.12 2.60
N LYS A 90 0.41 -22.86 3.15
CA LYS A 90 0.33 -23.18 4.58
C LYS A 90 1.49 -24.06 5.05
N ASP A 91 2.01 -24.92 4.17
CA ASP A 91 3.15 -25.78 4.47
C ASP A 91 4.51 -25.07 4.33
N ILE A 92 4.51 -23.84 3.81
CA ILE A 92 5.72 -23.10 3.40
C ILE A 92 5.91 -21.83 4.23
N CYS A 93 4.81 -21.21 4.67
CA CYS A 93 4.81 -19.94 5.38
C CYS A 93 4.34 -20.11 6.81
N GLU A 94 4.96 -19.34 7.70
CA GLU A 94 4.46 -19.15 9.06
C GLU A 94 3.13 -18.37 9.04
N ASP A 95 2.38 -18.43 10.13
CA ASP A 95 1.11 -17.71 10.29
C ASP A 95 1.26 -16.19 10.19
N ARG A 96 2.50 -15.67 10.27
CA ARG A 96 2.82 -14.26 10.13
C ARG A 96 3.91 -14.05 9.09
N THR A 97 3.75 -13.00 8.30
CA THR A 97 4.73 -12.63 7.27
C THR A 97 4.91 -11.11 7.18
N ILE A 98 6.03 -10.69 6.59
CA ILE A 98 6.32 -9.28 6.33
C ILE A 98 5.91 -8.96 4.89
N VAL A 99 5.02 -7.97 4.73
CA VAL A 99 4.53 -7.51 3.44
C VAL A 99 4.95 -6.06 3.21
N ASN A 100 5.61 -5.75 2.09
CA ASN A 100 5.88 -4.34 1.76
C ASN A 100 4.61 -3.66 1.27
N PHE A 101 4.48 -2.36 1.53
CA PHE A 101 3.31 -1.61 1.07
C PHE A 101 3.12 -1.60 -0.45
N LYS A 102 4.21 -1.74 -1.22
CA LYS A 102 4.15 -1.88 -2.68
C LYS A 102 3.53 -3.19 -3.16
N ASP A 103 3.57 -4.23 -2.31
CA ASP A 103 3.09 -5.59 -2.61
C ASP A 103 1.63 -5.79 -2.16
N ILE A 104 1.04 -4.78 -1.50
CA ILE A 104 -0.37 -4.73 -1.15
C ILE A 104 -1.18 -4.44 -2.42
N VAL A 105 -2.04 -5.38 -2.77
CA VAL A 105 -2.91 -5.31 -3.94
C VAL A 105 -4.19 -4.55 -3.61
N ASP A 106 -4.80 -4.82 -2.45
CA ASP A 106 -6.10 -4.27 -2.09
C ASP A 106 -6.33 -4.25 -0.57
N PHE A 107 -7.23 -3.37 -0.12
CA PHE A 107 -7.69 -3.28 1.27
C PHE A 107 -9.14 -3.79 1.35
N VAL A 108 -9.37 -4.89 2.06
CA VAL A 108 -10.65 -5.60 2.07
C VAL A 108 -11.68 -4.92 2.97
N PHE A 109 -11.23 -4.23 4.03
CA PHE A 109 -12.08 -3.43 4.91
C PHE A 109 -11.36 -2.13 5.26
N GLN A 110 -11.79 -1.01 4.68
CA GLN A 110 -11.75 0.28 5.37
C GLN A 110 -13.02 0.34 6.19
N VAL A 111 -12.91 0.26 7.51
CA VAL A 111 -14.00 0.78 8.34
C VAL A 111 -13.87 2.30 8.20
N ASP A 112 -14.73 2.88 7.36
CA ASP A 112 -14.98 4.31 7.41
C ASP A 112 -15.54 4.59 8.81
N GLU A 113 -14.71 5.12 9.70
CA GLU A 113 -15.22 5.78 10.91
C GLU A 113 -15.90 7.08 10.43
N GLU A 114 -17.24 7.08 10.46
CA GLU A 114 -18.10 8.27 10.35
C GLU A 114 -17.81 9.30 11.46
#